data_AF-F0JB85-F1
#
_entry.id   AF-F0JB85-F1
#
_cell.length_a   1.000
_cell.length_b   1.000
_cell.length_c   1.000
_cell.angle_alpha   90.00
_cell.angle_beta   90.00
_cell.angle_gamma   90.00
#
_symmetry.space_group_name_H-M   'P 1'
#
loop_
_entity.id
_entity.type
_entity.pdbx_description
1 polymer ?
#
loop_
_entity_poly.entity_id
_entity_poly.type
_entity_poly.pdbx_seq_one_letter_code
_entity_poly.pdbx_strand_id
1 'polypeptide(L)'
;MLRKLQPCLPMYRDVLAAMEQTDFKPAGLVVNSEAQAKLGEFFLCCACALRPKEIDSAGTDNNALLRIAQQTAEEDFEPWLQEVRSFVADFDANLADRLETAAVLRARDEGLFWEASFEAAAPNLFDALVAAAEKVGGARQKECEENTSLSSSAASSPSSSAVSSSPSSSAVSSSPSSSAVSSSSSSRGEDAERSGEPTELEKAVVSENEDLVMEMYKRWLVAVSQPIKREMRDALSHFGLLVVKEELEEAARSRQD
;
A
#
# COMPACT_ATOMS: atom_id res chain seq x y z
N MET A 1 -18.64 -2.93 -12.52
CA MET A 1 -19.81 -2.24 -11.96
C MET A 1 -19.66 -0.73 -12.01
N LEU A 2 -18.64 -0.15 -11.36
CA LEU A 2 -18.39 1.30 -11.30
C LEU A 2 -18.52 2.02 -12.65
N ARG A 3 -17.85 1.55 -13.71
CA ARG A 3 -17.95 2.16 -15.06
C ARG A 3 -19.37 2.19 -15.63
N LYS A 4 -20.20 1.20 -15.31
CA LYS A 4 -21.60 1.13 -15.78
C LYS A 4 -22.47 2.13 -15.02
N LEU A 5 -22.22 2.27 -13.72
CA LEU A 5 -22.98 3.14 -12.83
C LEU A 5 -22.48 4.58 -12.82
N GLN A 6 -21.27 4.86 -13.30
CA GLN A 6 -20.64 6.18 -13.32
C GLN A 6 -21.55 7.30 -13.84
N PRO A 7 -22.38 7.11 -14.89
CA PRO A 7 -23.32 8.15 -15.33
C PRO A 7 -24.46 8.42 -14.35
N CYS A 8 -24.82 7.42 -13.54
CA CYS A 8 -25.93 7.47 -12.58
C CYS A 8 -25.48 8.08 -11.23
N LEU A 9 -24.22 7.88 -10.83
CA LEU A 9 -23.71 8.28 -9.51
C LEU A 9 -23.89 9.76 -9.15
N PRO A 10 -23.77 10.74 -10.08
CA PRO A 10 -24.06 12.14 -9.76
C PRO A 10 -25.48 12.37 -9.23
N MET A 11 -26.48 11.60 -9.69
CA MET A 11 -27.87 11.72 -9.23
C MET A 11 -28.05 11.32 -7.76
N TYR A 12 -27.12 10.53 -7.20
CA TYR A 12 -27.15 10.19 -5.78
C TYR A 12 -26.98 11.42 -4.89
N ARG A 13 -26.29 12.46 -5.38
CA ARG A 13 -26.18 13.74 -4.66
C ARG A 13 -27.52 14.45 -4.53
N ASP A 14 -28.42 14.29 -5.50
CA ASP A 14 -29.76 14.85 -5.43
C ASP A 14 -30.62 14.11 -4.39
N VAL A 15 -30.39 12.80 -4.21
CA VAL A 15 -30.98 12.03 -3.11
C VAL A 15 -30.52 12.60 -1.77
N LEU A 16 -29.21 12.79 -1.60
CA LEU A 16 -28.63 13.32 -0.36
C LEU A 16 -29.09 14.76 -0.06
N ALA A 17 -29.24 15.59 -1.09
CA ALA A 17 -29.71 16.97 -0.94
C ALA A 17 -31.19 17.04 -0.55
N ALA A 18 -31.99 16.06 -0.96
CA ALA A 18 -33.40 15.96 -0.61
C ALA A 18 -33.64 15.39 0.80
N MET A 19 -32.63 14.81 1.45
CA MET A 19 -32.76 14.26 2.80
C MET A 19 -32.70 15.35 3.87
N GLU A 20 -33.63 15.33 4.83
CA GLU A 20 -33.62 16.25 5.97
C GLU A 20 -32.85 15.67 7.16
N GLN A 21 -32.38 16.53 8.08
CA GLN A 21 -31.57 16.11 9.23
C GLN A 21 -32.34 15.18 10.20
N THR A 22 -33.67 15.29 10.22
CA THR A 22 -34.58 14.43 10.99
C THR A 22 -34.76 13.03 10.41
N ASP A 23 -34.33 12.82 9.17
CA ASP A 23 -34.47 11.56 8.41
C ASP A 23 -33.33 10.58 8.73
N PHE A 24 -32.21 11.09 9.28
CA PHE A 24 -31.08 10.30 9.76
C PHE A 24 -31.32 9.83 11.19
N LYS A 25 -32.11 8.76 11.37
CA LYS A 25 -32.31 8.13 12.69
C LYS A 25 -31.28 7.02 12.94
N PRO A 26 -30.90 6.75 14.21
CA PRO A 26 -29.94 5.70 14.57
C PRO A 26 -30.33 4.27 14.14
N ALA A 27 -31.60 4.05 13.78
CA ALA A 27 -32.17 2.75 13.43
C ALA A 27 -32.55 2.62 11.94
N GLY A 28 -32.14 3.58 11.09
CA GLY A 28 -32.41 3.55 9.65
C GLY A 28 -32.87 4.90 9.08
N LEU A 29 -32.69 5.06 7.77
CA LEU A 29 -33.15 6.22 7.01
C LEU A 29 -34.69 6.23 6.95
N VAL A 30 -35.34 7.22 7.55
CA VAL A 30 -36.74 7.53 7.22
C VAL A 30 -36.69 8.51 6.06
N VAL A 31 -36.65 7.99 4.84
CA VAL A 31 -36.57 8.82 3.64
C VAL A 31 -37.88 9.59 3.50
N ASN A 32 -37.84 10.93 3.53
CA ASN A 32 -39.00 11.74 3.21
C ASN A 32 -39.48 11.47 1.76
N SER A 33 -40.71 11.86 1.41
CA SER A 33 -41.29 11.53 0.10
C SER A 33 -40.48 12.07 -1.08
N GLU A 34 -39.77 13.19 -0.91
CA GLU A 34 -38.94 13.81 -1.95
C GLU A 34 -37.66 13.00 -2.18
N ALA A 35 -36.95 12.66 -1.12
CA ALA A 35 -35.78 11.80 -1.17
C ALA A 35 -36.14 10.37 -1.65
N GLN A 36 -37.34 9.87 -1.35
CA GLN A 36 -37.79 8.55 -1.82
C GLN A 36 -38.06 8.59 -3.32
N ALA A 37 -38.64 9.67 -3.84
CA ALA A 37 -38.81 9.87 -5.27
C ALA A 37 -37.45 9.96 -5.99
N LYS A 38 -36.51 10.73 -5.44
CA LYS A 38 -35.14 10.85 -5.97
C LYS A 38 -34.38 9.53 -5.94
N LEU A 39 -34.57 8.74 -4.89
CA LEU A 39 -33.98 7.40 -4.79
C LEU A 39 -34.57 6.45 -5.84
N GLY A 40 -35.87 6.55 -6.11
CA GLY A 40 -36.53 5.84 -7.21
C GLY A 40 -35.97 6.23 -8.59
N GLU A 41 -35.78 7.53 -8.84
CA GLU A 41 -35.15 8.04 -10.07
C GLU A 41 -33.72 7.51 -10.24
N PHE A 42 -32.95 7.52 -9.16
CA PHE A 42 -31.59 6.98 -9.13
C PHE A 42 -31.55 5.49 -9.50
N PHE A 43 -32.38 4.66 -8.85
CA PHE A 43 -32.38 3.23 -9.13
C PHE A 43 -32.97 2.87 -10.49
N LEU A 44 -33.90 3.67 -11.02
CA LEU A 44 -34.32 3.56 -12.42
C LEU A 44 -33.18 3.87 -13.38
N CYS A 45 -32.38 4.89 -13.10
CA CYS A 45 -31.19 5.21 -13.90
C CYS A 45 -30.19 4.05 -13.86
N CYS A 46 -29.93 3.48 -12.68
CA CYS A 46 -29.11 2.28 -12.52
C CYS A 46 -29.67 1.09 -13.31
N ALA A 47 -31.00 0.89 -13.27
CA ALA A 47 -31.67 -0.20 -13.98
C ALA A 47 -31.50 -0.07 -15.51
N CYS A 48 -31.55 1.14 -16.06
CA CYS A 48 -31.27 1.38 -17.47
C CYS A 48 -29.84 0.94 -17.87
N ALA A 49 -28.87 1.09 -16.97
CA ALA A 49 -27.48 0.68 -17.22
C ALA A 49 -27.23 -0.82 -17.00
N LEU A 50 -27.96 -1.46 -16.07
CA LEU A 50 -27.69 -2.82 -15.60
C LEU A 50 -28.65 -3.86 -16.18
N ARG A 51 -29.92 -3.49 -16.35
CA ARG A 51 -31.04 -4.36 -16.74
C ARG A 51 -31.81 -3.79 -17.95
N PRO A 52 -31.13 -3.45 -19.07
CA PRO A 52 -31.78 -2.79 -20.20
C PRO A 52 -32.95 -3.59 -20.79
N LYS A 53 -32.83 -4.93 -20.85
CA LYS A 53 -33.87 -5.82 -21.39
C LYS A 53 -35.15 -5.81 -20.57
N GLU A 54 -35.03 -5.71 -19.25
CA GLU A 54 -36.18 -5.68 -18.34
C GLU A 54 -36.90 -4.34 -18.43
N ILE A 55 -36.14 -3.25 -18.54
CA ILE A 55 -36.68 -1.90 -18.80
C ILE A 55 -37.41 -1.86 -20.14
N ASP A 56 -36.81 -2.38 -21.21
CA ASP A 56 -37.44 -2.44 -22.53
C ASP A 56 -38.75 -3.25 -22.51
N SER A 57 -38.78 -4.34 -21.72
CA SER A 57 -39.97 -5.19 -21.57
C SER A 57 -41.08 -4.53 -20.74
N ALA A 58 -40.71 -3.72 -19.75
CA ALA A 58 -41.65 -2.96 -18.93
C ALA A 58 -42.31 -1.80 -19.71
N GLY A 59 -41.58 -1.23 -20.68
CA GLY A 59 -42.10 -0.15 -21.53
C GLY A 59 -42.56 1.05 -20.72
N THR A 60 -43.88 1.32 -20.72
CA THR A 60 -44.50 2.44 -19.97
C THR A 60 -45.25 1.99 -18.71
N ASP A 61 -45.12 0.74 -18.27
CA ASP A 61 -45.74 0.27 -17.03
C ASP A 61 -44.94 0.77 -15.82
N ASN A 62 -45.43 1.86 -15.21
CA ASN A 62 -44.81 2.46 -14.02
C ASN A 62 -44.63 1.46 -12.86
N ASN A 63 -45.56 0.52 -12.66
CA ASN A 63 -45.43 -0.46 -11.57
C ASN A 63 -44.39 -1.53 -11.89
N ALA A 64 -44.21 -1.88 -13.16
CA ALA A 64 -43.12 -2.76 -13.58
C ALA A 64 -41.76 -2.04 -13.43
N LEU A 65 -41.67 -0.79 -13.87
CA LEU A 65 -40.46 0.02 -13.74
C LEU A 65 -40.02 0.19 -12.28
N LEU A 66 -40.96 0.48 -11.36
CA LEU A 66 -40.66 0.58 -9.93
C LEU A 66 -40.18 -0.75 -9.33
N ARG A 67 -40.76 -1.89 -9.75
CA ARG A 67 -40.28 -3.21 -9.32
C ARG A 67 -38.87 -3.50 -9.82
N ILE A 68 -38.55 -3.14 -11.06
CA ILE A 68 -37.20 -3.30 -11.61
C ILE A 68 -36.21 -2.40 -10.88
N ALA A 69 -36.59 -1.16 -10.57
CA ALA A 69 -35.76 -0.25 -9.78
C ALA A 69 -35.45 -0.82 -8.38
N GLN A 70 -36.47 -1.35 -7.70
CA GLN A 70 -36.29 -2.01 -6.40
C GLN A 70 -35.37 -3.24 -6.50
N GLN A 71 -35.58 -4.11 -7.48
CA GLN A 71 -34.70 -5.27 -7.71
C GLN A 71 -33.26 -4.85 -8.01
N THR A 72 -33.09 -3.78 -8.80
CA THR A 72 -31.76 -3.24 -9.09
C THR A 72 -31.08 -2.72 -7.83
N ALA A 73 -31.83 -2.11 -6.91
CA ALA A 73 -31.30 -1.69 -5.62
C ALA A 73 -30.85 -2.90 -4.78
N GLU A 74 -31.74 -3.88 -4.59
CA GLU A 74 -31.54 -5.01 -3.67
C GLU A 74 -30.54 -6.06 -4.17
N GLU A 75 -30.56 -6.35 -5.48
CA GLU A 75 -29.80 -7.47 -6.05
C GLU A 75 -28.49 -7.02 -6.70
N ASP A 76 -28.39 -5.78 -7.18
CA ASP A 76 -27.22 -5.31 -7.91
C ASP A 76 -26.45 -4.21 -7.16
N PHE A 77 -27.13 -3.13 -6.77
CA PHE A 77 -26.48 -1.93 -6.27
C PHE A 77 -26.00 -2.05 -4.83
N GLU A 78 -26.88 -2.42 -3.89
CA GLU A 78 -26.54 -2.51 -2.46
C GLU A 78 -25.50 -3.60 -2.18
N PRO A 79 -25.58 -4.82 -2.76
CA PRO A 79 -24.53 -5.82 -2.60
C PRO A 79 -23.18 -5.31 -3.10
N TRP A 80 -23.15 -4.67 -4.27
CA TRP A 80 -21.93 -4.07 -4.81
C TRP A 80 -21.39 -2.96 -3.91
N LEU A 81 -22.24 -2.05 -3.43
CA LEU A 81 -21.83 -0.96 -2.55
C LEU A 81 -21.25 -1.51 -1.24
N GLN A 82 -21.85 -2.56 -0.69
CA GLN A 82 -21.36 -3.22 0.52
C GLN A 82 -20.01 -3.92 0.29
N GLU A 83 -19.83 -4.59 -0.85
CA GLU A 83 -18.54 -5.17 -1.24
C GLU A 83 -17.44 -4.10 -1.34
N VAL A 84 -17.72 -2.98 -2.00
CA VAL A 84 -16.74 -1.89 -2.12
C VAL A 84 -16.45 -1.27 -0.76
N ARG A 85 -17.46 -1.03 0.08
CA ARG A 85 -17.28 -0.53 1.45
C ARG A 85 -16.41 -1.47 2.29
N SER A 86 -16.65 -2.78 2.18
CA SER A 86 -15.83 -3.80 2.84
C SER A 86 -14.38 -3.77 2.33
N PHE A 87 -14.20 -3.66 1.01
CA PHE A 87 -12.87 -3.62 0.39
C PHE A 87 -12.03 -2.40 0.81
N VAL A 88 -12.65 -1.24 1.03
CA VAL A 88 -11.95 -0.01 1.45
C VAL A 88 -11.93 0.19 2.98
N ALA A 89 -12.50 -0.72 3.75
CA ALA A 89 -12.66 -0.57 5.20
C ALA A 89 -11.33 -0.51 5.97
N ASP A 90 -10.34 -1.25 5.50
CA ASP A 90 -8.97 -1.33 6.03
C ASP A 90 -7.98 -0.46 5.22
N PHE A 91 -8.48 0.61 4.59
CA PHE A 91 -7.64 1.55 3.88
C PHE A 91 -6.64 2.22 4.83
N ASP A 92 -5.36 2.19 4.46
CA ASP A 92 -4.26 2.86 5.15
C ASP A 92 -3.62 3.89 4.21
N ALA A 93 -3.87 5.17 4.51
CA ALA A 93 -3.37 6.29 3.71
C ALA A 93 -1.83 6.34 3.67
N ASN A 94 -1.16 6.09 4.80
CA ASN A 94 0.30 6.14 4.86
C ASN A 94 0.92 5.00 4.04
N LEU A 95 0.35 3.80 4.12
CA LEU A 95 0.81 2.66 3.33
C LEU A 95 0.58 2.88 1.84
N ALA A 96 -0.57 3.45 1.45
CA ALA A 96 -0.83 3.84 0.07
C ALA A 96 0.20 4.87 -0.44
N ASP A 97 0.52 5.91 0.33
CA ASP A 97 1.52 6.93 -0.06
C ASP A 97 2.92 6.32 -0.27
N ARG A 98 3.33 5.43 0.63
CA ARG A 98 4.63 4.74 0.52
C ARG A 98 4.69 3.87 -0.73
N LEU A 99 3.62 3.15 -1.04
CA LEU A 99 3.56 2.29 -2.23
C LEU A 99 3.46 3.08 -3.54
N GLU A 100 2.75 4.21 -3.56
CA GLU A 100 2.73 5.12 -4.72
C GLU A 100 4.12 5.72 -4.96
N THR A 101 4.82 6.12 -3.89
CA THR A 101 6.20 6.60 -3.97
C THR A 101 7.13 5.51 -4.52
N ALA A 102 6.99 4.27 -4.04
CA ALA A 102 7.74 3.13 -4.55
C ALA A 102 7.45 2.86 -6.03
N ALA A 103 6.18 2.96 -6.47
CA ALA A 103 5.77 2.70 -7.84
C ALA A 103 6.47 3.62 -8.87
N VAL A 104 6.83 4.85 -8.50
CA VAL A 104 7.60 5.77 -9.36
C VAL A 104 8.98 5.21 -9.71
N LEU A 105 9.56 4.37 -8.83
CA LEU A 105 10.89 3.78 -9.02
C LEU A 105 10.87 2.66 -10.06
N ARG A 106 9.71 2.01 -10.30
CA ARG A 106 9.62 0.84 -11.19
C ARG A 106 10.14 1.08 -12.60
N ALA A 107 9.97 2.29 -13.12
CA ALA A 107 10.44 2.66 -14.46
C ALA A 107 11.94 3.05 -14.52
N ARG A 108 12.57 3.26 -13.35
CA ARG A 108 13.95 3.76 -13.23
C ARG A 108 14.91 2.70 -12.71
N ASP A 109 14.51 1.98 -11.68
CA ASP A 109 15.27 0.92 -11.03
C ASP A 109 14.30 -0.09 -10.39
N GLU A 110 14.23 -1.29 -10.96
CA GLU A 110 13.36 -2.36 -10.48
C GLU A 110 13.79 -2.89 -9.10
N GLY A 111 15.09 -2.87 -8.79
CA GLY A 111 15.60 -3.26 -7.47
C GLY A 111 15.13 -2.32 -6.38
N LEU A 112 15.27 -1.00 -6.60
CA LEU A 112 14.79 0.02 -5.66
C LEU A 112 13.26 0.01 -5.52
N PHE A 113 12.54 -0.34 -6.59
CA PHE A 113 11.09 -0.55 -6.50
C PHE A 113 10.75 -1.67 -5.53
N TRP A 114 11.39 -2.83 -5.64
CA TRP A 114 11.12 -3.98 -4.77
C TRP A 114 11.52 -3.71 -3.32
N GLU A 115 12.70 -3.12 -3.10
CA GLU A 115 13.17 -2.68 -1.78
C GLU A 115 12.15 -1.75 -1.10
N ALA A 116 11.82 -0.62 -1.74
CA ALA A 116 10.87 0.34 -1.18
C ALA A 116 9.47 -0.26 -0.98
N SER A 117 9.06 -1.18 -1.86
CA SER A 117 7.76 -1.86 -1.77
C SER A 117 7.68 -2.82 -0.58
N PHE A 118 8.74 -3.60 -0.33
CA PHE A 118 8.77 -4.54 0.79
C PHE A 118 9.00 -3.84 2.12
N GLU A 119 9.83 -2.80 2.15
CA GLU A 119 9.99 -1.92 3.32
C GLU A 119 8.66 -1.24 3.69
N ALA A 120 7.83 -0.89 2.69
CA ALA A 120 6.49 -0.37 2.89
C ALA A 120 5.53 -1.41 3.46
N ALA A 121 5.41 -2.56 2.79
CA ALA A 121 4.40 -3.55 3.10
C ALA A 121 4.70 -4.41 4.34
N ALA A 122 5.99 -4.62 4.65
CA ALA A 122 6.42 -5.57 5.67
C ALA A 122 7.77 -5.14 6.30
N PRO A 123 7.84 -3.96 6.94
CA PRO A 123 9.10 -3.38 7.41
C PRO A 123 9.91 -4.35 8.28
N ASN A 124 9.28 -4.97 9.28
CA ASN A 124 9.97 -5.90 10.18
C ASN A 124 10.51 -7.16 9.48
N LEU A 125 9.83 -7.65 8.43
CA LEU A 125 10.28 -8.84 7.69
C LEU A 125 11.40 -8.47 6.72
N PHE A 126 11.30 -7.28 6.12
CA PHE A 126 12.34 -6.72 5.29
C PHE A 126 13.64 -6.48 6.08
N ASP A 127 13.56 -5.83 7.25
CA ASP A 127 14.70 -5.63 8.15
C ASP A 127 15.35 -6.94 8.56
N ALA A 128 14.54 -7.98 8.85
CA ALA A 128 15.04 -9.30 9.17
C ALA A 128 15.79 -9.96 8.00
N LEU A 129 15.30 -9.77 6.77
CA LEU A 129 15.94 -10.29 5.57
C LEU A 129 17.26 -9.55 5.28
N VAL A 130 17.29 -8.22 5.45
CA VAL A 130 18.51 -7.40 5.33
C VAL A 130 19.55 -7.85 6.35
N ALA A 131 19.15 -8.03 7.62
CA ALA A 131 20.04 -8.51 8.67
C ALA A 131 20.53 -9.96 8.42
N ALA A 132 19.72 -10.81 7.77
CA ALA A 132 20.14 -12.14 7.34
C ALA A 132 21.17 -12.07 6.21
N ALA A 133 20.94 -11.20 5.21
CA ALA A 133 21.87 -10.99 4.10
C ALA A 133 23.26 -10.52 4.57
N GLU A 134 23.31 -9.62 5.55
CA GLU A 134 24.56 -9.16 6.15
C GLU A 134 25.34 -10.29 6.84
N LYS A 135 24.64 -11.23 7.49
CA LYS A 135 25.27 -12.39 8.14
C LYS A 135 25.86 -13.36 7.12
N VAL A 136 25.16 -13.64 6.03
CA VAL A 136 25.63 -14.54 4.97
C VAL A 136 26.83 -13.91 4.24
N GLY A 137 26.78 -12.61 3.96
CA GLY A 137 27.91 -11.87 3.38
C GLY A 137 29.13 -11.87 4.29
N GLY A 138 28.95 -11.61 5.58
CA GLY A 138 30.02 -11.64 6.58
C GLY A 138 30.61 -13.04 6.84
N ALA A 139 29.80 -14.10 6.73
CA ALA A 139 30.27 -15.48 6.87
C ALA A 139 31.15 -15.91 5.69
N ARG A 140 30.74 -15.61 4.45
CA ARG A 140 31.53 -15.91 3.24
C ARG A 140 32.84 -15.12 3.18
N GLN A 141 32.85 -13.87 3.65
CA GLN A 141 34.07 -13.08 3.69
C GLN A 141 35.09 -13.65 4.69
N LYS A 142 34.64 -14.18 5.84
CA LYS A 142 35.50 -14.86 6.82
C LYS A 142 36.04 -16.20 6.32
N GLU A 143 35.25 -17.00 5.59
CA GLU A 143 35.73 -18.25 4.99
C GLU A 143 36.81 -18.00 3.91
N CYS A 144 36.73 -16.90 3.16
CA CYS A 144 37.77 -16.50 2.21
C CYS A 144 39.06 -16.04 2.91
N GLU A 145 38.96 -15.32 4.03
CA GLU A 145 40.12 -14.90 4.83
C GLU A 145 40.80 -16.07 5.54
N GLU A 146 40.03 -17.03 6.07
CA GLU A 146 40.55 -18.22 6.74
C GLU A 146 41.22 -19.21 5.75
N ASN A 147 40.66 -19.37 4.55
CA ASN A 147 41.27 -20.18 3.50
C ASN A 147 42.50 -19.53 2.84
N THR A 148 42.61 -18.20 2.88
CA THR A 148 43.83 -17.49 2.44
C THR A 148 44.93 -17.59 3.51
N SER A 149 44.56 -17.67 4.78
CA SER A 149 45.48 -17.82 5.92
C SER A 149 46.15 -19.19 6.01
N LEU A 150 45.55 -20.22 5.40
CA LEU A 150 46.08 -21.60 5.39
C LEU A 150 47.11 -21.88 4.26
N SER A 151 47.36 -20.92 3.36
CA SER A 151 48.37 -21.05 2.28
C SER A 151 49.71 -20.37 2.56
N SER A 152 49.87 -19.73 3.72
CA SER A 152 51.14 -19.06 4.11
C SER A 152 51.70 -19.65 5.39
N SER A 153 52.30 -20.84 5.28
CA SER A 153 53.20 -21.41 6.29
C SER A 153 54.43 -21.99 5.61
N ALA A 154 55.37 -21.12 5.22
CA ALA A 154 56.77 -21.49 5.08
C ALA A 154 57.67 -20.27 5.39
N ALA A 155 58.37 -20.40 6.53
CA ALA A 155 59.63 -19.76 6.92
C ALA A 155 59.54 -18.78 8.11
N SER A 156 59.74 -19.34 9.31
CA SER A 156 60.30 -18.63 10.48
C SER A 156 61.83 -18.60 10.34
N SER A 157 62.55 -17.50 10.60
CA SER A 157 63.12 -17.07 11.91
C SER A 157 64.29 -16.07 11.64
N PRO A 158 64.99 -15.46 12.64
CA PRO A 158 64.51 -14.62 13.75
C PRO A 158 65.42 -13.38 14.09
N SER A 159 64.90 -12.50 14.99
CA SER A 159 65.55 -11.60 16.01
C SER A 159 66.55 -10.48 15.56
N SER A 160 66.70 -9.28 16.17
CA SER A 160 66.42 -8.78 17.54
C SER A 160 66.50 -7.22 17.62
N SER A 161 65.72 -6.64 18.56
CA SER A 161 65.99 -5.49 19.48
C SER A 161 66.29 -4.06 18.98
N ALA A 162 65.52 -3.05 19.46
CA ALA A 162 65.87 -2.22 20.64
C ALA A 162 64.89 -1.02 20.91
N VAL A 163 64.54 -0.87 22.21
CA VAL A 163 64.27 0.34 23.07
C VAL A 163 63.26 1.44 22.67
N SER A 164 62.15 1.58 23.41
CA SER A 164 61.85 2.61 24.47
C SER A 164 61.52 4.02 23.92
N SER A 165 60.33 4.62 24.14
CA SER A 165 59.93 5.32 25.38
C SER A 165 58.49 5.88 25.28
N SER A 166 57.73 5.87 26.39
CA SER A 166 56.48 6.64 26.63
C SER A 166 56.83 8.03 27.28
N PRO A 167 55.92 8.94 27.75
CA PRO A 167 54.44 8.87 27.89
C PRO A 167 53.63 10.20 27.67
N SER A 168 52.35 10.16 28.06
CA SER A 168 51.46 11.24 28.54
C SER A 168 50.66 12.07 27.51
N SER A 169 49.47 12.62 27.76
CA SER A 169 48.24 12.29 28.52
C SER A 169 47.36 13.56 28.46
N SER A 170 46.07 13.48 28.05
CA SER A 170 44.97 14.41 28.42
C SER A 170 43.78 14.16 27.46
N ALA A 171 42.65 13.62 27.91
CA ALA A 171 41.52 14.29 28.59
C ALA A 171 40.41 14.73 27.60
N VAL A 172 39.17 14.63 28.10
CA VAL A 172 37.88 15.24 27.71
C VAL A 172 37.03 14.66 26.56
N SER A 173 35.91 14.07 26.99
CA SER A 173 34.50 14.34 26.62
C SER A 173 34.10 14.53 25.15
N SER A 174 33.08 13.78 24.70
CA SER A 174 31.96 14.27 23.86
C SER A 174 30.86 13.21 23.69
N SER A 175 29.61 13.57 23.97
CA SER A 175 28.41 12.98 23.34
C SER A 175 28.02 13.83 22.10
N PRO A 176 26.89 13.58 21.42
CA PRO A 176 26.83 12.89 20.13
C PRO A 176 26.46 13.85 18.98
N SER A 177 26.94 13.60 17.77
CA SER A 177 26.28 14.07 16.53
C SER A 177 26.87 13.39 15.29
N SER A 178 25.97 12.80 14.51
CA SER A 178 25.90 12.84 13.04
C SER A 178 27.20 12.64 12.27
N SER A 179 27.38 11.44 11.72
CA SER A 179 28.31 11.21 10.64
C SER A 179 27.60 10.53 9.48
N ALA A 180 27.29 11.36 8.48
CA ALA A 180 27.16 10.94 7.10
C ALA A 180 28.39 10.09 6.73
N VAL A 181 28.15 8.84 6.34
CA VAL A 181 29.21 7.99 5.80
C VAL A 181 29.41 8.36 4.34
N SER A 182 30.56 9.00 4.09
CA SER A 182 31.08 9.26 2.76
C SER A 182 31.52 7.94 2.15
N SER A 183 30.78 7.46 1.15
CA SER A 183 31.22 6.35 0.30
C SER A 183 32.27 6.88 -0.68
N SER A 184 33.50 6.45 -0.49
CA SER A 184 34.64 6.73 -1.37
C SER A 184 34.36 6.27 -2.80
N SER A 185 34.10 7.20 -3.71
CA SER A 185 34.05 6.97 -5.14
C SER A 185 35.46 7.08 -5.73
N SER A 186 36.12 5.93 -5.91
CA SER A 186 37.21 5.82 -6.89
C SER A 186 36.64 5.32 -8.20
N SER A 187 36.47 6.25 -9.12
CA SER A 187 36.00 6.04 -10.48
C SER A 187 37.06 5.33 -11.34
N ARG A 188 36.70 4.16 -11.88
CA ARG A 188 37.24 3.71 -13.17
C ARG A 188 36.19 2.84 -13.85
N GLY A 189 35.76 3.33 -15.02
CA GLY A 189 34.56 2.87 -15.70
C GLY A 189 34.63 1.42 -16.14
N GLU A 190 33.48 0.78 -16.03
CA GLU A 190 32.97 -0.27 -16.88
C GLU A 190 31.45 -0.12 -16.79
N ASP A 191 30.82 0.22 -17.92
CA ASP A 191 29.40 0.03 -18.13
C ASP A 191 29.12 -1.48 -18.01
N ALA A 192 29.07 -1.98 -16.79
CA ALA A 192 28.55 -3.29 -16.51
C ALA A 192 27.03 -3.16 -16.66
N GLU A 193 26.53 -3.57 -17.82
CA GLU A 193 25.17 -4.07 -17.96
C GLU A 193 24.88 -4.90 -16.70
N ARG A 194 24.07 -4.34 -15.79
CA ARG A 194 23.70 -5.00 -14.54
C ARG A 194 22.89 -6.22 -14.96
N SER A 195 23.58 -7.33 -15.15
CA SER A 195 22.97 -8.62 -15.48
C SER A 195 21.83 -8.81 -14.50
N GLY A 196 20.60 -8.94 -15.00
CA GLY A 196 19.43 -9.20 -14.17
C GLY A 196 19.46 -10.58 -13.51
N GLU A 197 20.56 -11.32 -13.63
CA GLU A 197 20.76 -12.59 -12.97
C GLU A 197 21.15 -12.39 -11.50
N PRO A 198 20.42 -13.01 -10.56
CA PRO A 198 20.74 -12.93 -9.15
C PRO A 198 22.12 -13.55 -8.88
N THR A 199 22.90 -12.85 -8.08
CA THR A 199 24.23 -13.29 -7.64
C THR A 199 24.12 -14.57 -6.80
N GLU A 200 25.19 -15.35 -6.75
CA GLU A 200 25.28 -16.54 -5.90
C GLU A 200 25.13 -16.23 -4.39
N LEU A 201 25.31 -14.97 -3.99
CA LEU A 201 25.00 -14.51 -2.63
C LEU A 201 23.49 -14.31 -2.46
N GLU A 202 22.84 -13.62 -3.39
CA GLU A 202 21.38 -13.40 -3.35
C GLU A 202 20.61 -14.73 -3.40
N LYS A 203 21.05 -15.68 -4.24
CA LYS A 203 20.47 -17.03 -4.29
C LYS A 203 20.61 -17.74 -2.94
N ALA A 204 21.77 -17.65 -2.29
CA ALA A 204 22.00 -18.27 -0.99
C ALA A 204 21.09 -17.66 0.09
N VAL A 205 21.04 -16.32 0.16
CA VAL A 205 20.19 -15.58 1.11
C VAL A 205 18.72 -15.95 0.94
N VAL A 206 18.22 -15.99 -0.30
CA VAL A 206 16.83 -16.38 -0.57
C VAL A 206 16.58 -17.84 -0.20
N SER A 207 17.48 -18.76 -0.54
CA SER A 207 17.32 -20.18 -0.22
C SER A 207 17.33 -20.48 1.28
N GLU A 208 18.11 -19.73 2.07
CA GLU A 208 18.19 -19.88 3.53
C GLU A 208 17.01 -19.19 4.26
N ASN A 209 16.28 -18.31 3.57
CA ASN A 209 15.21 -17.49 4.16
C ASN A 209 13.89 -17.60 3.36
N GLU A 210 13.63 -18.72 2.70
CA GLU A 210 12.48 -18.89 1.80
C GLU A 210 11.14 -18.57 2.48
N ASP A 211 10.91 -19.08 3.69
CA ASP A 211 9.69 -18.80 4.46
C ASP A 211 9.50 -17.31 4.76
N LEU A 212 10.60 -16.61 5.08
CA LEU A 212 10.59 -15.17 5.35
C LEU A 212 10.24 -14.37 4.10
N VAL A 213 10.86 -14.72 2.96
CA VAL A 213 10.60 -14.08 1.66
C VAL A 213 9.15 -14.31 1.24
N MET A 214 8.64 -15.53 1.39
CA MET A 214 7.26 -15.86 1.04
C MET A 214 6.25 -15.13 1.91
N GLU A 215 6.51 -15.00 3.21
CA GLU A 215 5.64 -14.23 4.11
C GLU A 215 5.67 -12.73 3.82
N MET A 216 6.85 -12.19 3.51
CA MET A 216 7.00 -10.80 3.07
C MET A 216 6.21 -10.53 1.78
N TYR A 217 6.30 -11.45 0.81
CA TYR A 217 5.54 -11.36 -0.44
C TYR A 217 4.03 -11.42 -0.23
N LYS A 218 3.52 -12.28 0.67
CA LYS A 218 2.09 -12.32 1.02
C LYS A 218 1.61 -11.00 1.61
N ARG A 219 2.39 -10.38 2.50
CA ARG A 219 2.05 -9.06 3.08
C ARG A 219 2.04 -7.98 2.01
N TRP A 220 3.00 -8.01 1.09
CA TRP A 220 3.00 -7.14 -0.07
C TRP A 220 1.76 -7.31 -0.94
N LEU A 221 1.34 -8.54 -1.25
CA LEU A 221 0.11 -8.79 -2.03
C LEU A 221 -1.16 -8.21 -1.38
N VAL A 222 -1.23 -8.16 -0.06
CA VAL A 222 -2.34 -7.48 0.64
C VAL A 222 -2.19 -5.96 0.52
N ALA A 223 -0.97 -5.45 0.73
CA ALA A 223 -0.65 -4.03 0.73
C ALA A 223 -0.79 -3.35 -0.65
N VAL A 224 -0.48 -4.02 -1.76
CA VAL A 224 -0.54 -3.44 -3.12
C VAL A 224 -1.93 -2.98 -3.55
N SER A 225 -2.97 -3.43 -2.85
CA SER A 225 -4.33 -2.97 -3.08
C SER A 225 -4.60 -1.57 -2.53
N GLN A 226 -3.76 -1.05 -1.63
CA GLN A 226 -3.97 0.22 -0.92
C GLN A 226 -4.11 1.45 -1.84
N PRO A 227 -3.29 1.63 -2.90
CA PRO A 227 -3.51 2.72 -3.86
C PRO A 227 -4.86 2.63 -4.58
N ILE A 228 -5.30 1.42 -4.96
CA ILE A 228 -6.61 1.23 -5.59
C ILE A 228 -7.74 1.49 -4.59
N LYS A 229 -7.57 1.09 -3.32
CA LYS A 229 -8.52 1.41 -2.24
C LYS A 229 -8.69 2.91 -2.06
N ARG A 230 -7.61 3.70 -2.19
CA ARG A 230 -7.66 5.18 -2.20
C ARG A 230 -8.55 5.68 -3.32
N GLU A 231 -8.26 5.31 -4.57
CA GLU A 231 -9.04 5.76 -5.73
C GLU A 231 -10.53 5.42 -5.58
N MET A 232 -10.84 4.21 -5.10
CA MET A 232 -12.22 3.79 -4.87
C MET A 232 -12.88 4.57 -3.74
N ARG A 233 -12.17 4.79 -2.63
CA ARG A 233 -12.67 5.59 -1.49
C ARG A 233 -12.93 7.04 -1.92
N ASP A 234 -12.02 7.65 -2.65
CA ASP A 234 -12.14 9.03 -3.13
C ASP A 234 -13.32 9.16 -4.10
N ALA A 235 -13.47 8.21 -5.02
CA ALA A 235 -14.63 8.17 -5.93
C ALA A 235 -15.95 8.02 -5.16
N LEU A 236 -16.03 7.10 -4.20
CA LEU A 236 -17.25 6.93 -3.41
C LEU A 236 -17.58 8.15 -2.56
N SER A 237 -16.57 8.78 -1.95
CA SER A 237 -16.73 10.00 -1.15
C SER A 237 -17.20 11.16 -2.04
N HIS A 238 -16.64 11.29 -3.24
CA HIS A 238 -17.04 12.30 -4.22
C HIS A 238 -18.53 12.23 -4.59
N PHE A 239 -19.08 11.02 -4.68
CA PHE A 239 -20.51 10.80 -4.97
C PHE A 239 -21.39 10.72 -3.71
N GLY A 240 -20.81 10.86 -2.50
CA GLY A 240 -21.53 10.76 -1.23
C GLY A 240 -22.00 9.34 -0.86
N LEU A 241 -21.42 8.31 -1.50
CA LEU A 241 -21.74 6.90 -1.25
C LEU A 241 -20.97 6.31 -0.06
N LEU A 242 -19.91 6.99 0.34
CA LEU A 242 -19.16 6.68 1.55
C LEU A 242 -19.24 7.91 2.45
N VAL A 243 -20.22 7.88 3.36
CA VAL A 243 -20.26 8.88 4.44
C VAL A 243 -19.22 8.42 5.44
N VAL A 244 -18.03 9.04 5.41
CA VAL A 244 -17.00 8.72 6.39
C VAL A 244 -17.55 9.13 7.75
N LYS A 245 -17.41 8.27 8.77
CA LYS A 245 -17.79 8.60 10.15
C LYS A 245 -17.20 9.95 10.60
N GLU A 246 -15.99 10.28 10.11
CA GLU A 246 -15.31 11.56 10.31
C GLU A 246 -16.06 12.74 9.69
N GLU A 247 -16.63 12.61 8.49
CA GLU A 247 -17.44 13.66 7.84
C GLU A 247 -18.79 13.86 8.55
N LEU A 248 -19.39 12.78 9.05
CA LEU A 248 -20.58 12.84 9.91
C LEU A 248 -20.28 13.53 11.24
N GLU A 249 -19.13 13.25 11.85
CA GLU A 249 -18.68 13.85 13.11
C GLU A 249 -18.19 15.30 12.96
N GLU A 250 -17.59 15.66 11.83
CA GLU A 250 -17.14 17.02 11.50
C GLU A 250 -18.32 17.90 11.08
N ALA A 251 -19.29 17.37 10.34
CA ALA A 251 -20.57 18.04 10.09
C ALA A 251 -21.40 18.22 11.37
N ALA A 252 -21.26 17.32 12.35
CA ALA A 252 -21.88 17.48 13.66
C ALA A 252 -21.14 18.53 14.54
N ARG A 253 -19.80 18.60 14.46
CA ARG A 253 -18.98 19.59 15.21
C ARG A 253 -19.09 21.01 14.65
N SER A 254 -19.00 21.17 13.34
CA SER A 254 -19.06 22.48 12.65
C SER A 254 -20.42 23.18 12.72
N ARG A 255 -21.43 22.55 13.32
CA ARG A 255 -22.80 23.07 13.46
C ARG A 255 -23.23 23.26 14.92
N GLN A 256 -22.30 23.06 15.87
CA GLN A 256 -22.49 23.39 17.30
C GLN A 256 -21.85 24.74 17.68
N ASP A 257 -21.03 25.32 16.80
CA ASP A 257 -20.52 26.70 16.88
C ASP A 257 -21.40 27.65 16.04
#